data_AF-X1AP97-F1
#
_entry.id   AF-X1AP97-F1
#
_cell.length_a   1.000
_cell.length_b   1.000
_cell.length_c   1.000
_cell.angle_alpha   90.00
_cell.angle_beta   90.00
_cell.angle_gamma   90.00
#
_symmetry.space_group_name_H-M   'P 1'
#
loop_
_entity.id
_entity.type
_entity.pdbx_description
1 polymer ?
#
loop_
_entity_poly.entity_id
_entity_poly.type
_entity_poly.pdbx_seq_one_letter_code
_entity_poly.pdbx_strand_id
1 'polypeptide(L)'
;MAVDVYQIIILATLFIIYGIFLMFDLFGRNENYGYLAYVVAVIPINYLWSMGPDYVIAAYFILFILWDITLLRDTFGVYFKKNKEINEIFLYLVLGILIQIIISAILPEGDSALQVNTEQLWFFWLPNIHSAVFEGESLILGFKLAASLMVLLIVLPLILDIKDEEIPLPMFIIIIAIFILPFLYISYIWLPGPETLGVLTFLFSVILFVILLIITRSGKETK
;
A
#
# COMPACT_ATOMS: atom_id res chain seq x y z
N MET A 1 1.24 23.56 -18.07
CA MET A 1 0.99 24.84 -17.37
C MET A 1 2.03 24.96 -16.27
N ALA A 2 2.74 26.08 -16.11
CA ALA A 2 3.76 26.18 -15.06
C ALA A 2 3.09 26.12 -13.69
N VAL A 3 3.61 25.28 -12.77
CA VAL A 3 3.10 25.19 -11.39
C VAL A 3 3.28 26.54 -10.72
N ASP A 4 2.22 27.08 -10.14
CA ASP A 4 2.24 28.36 -9.45
C ASP A 4 3.02 28.23 -8.14
N VAL A 5 3.78 29.27 -7.77
CA VAL A 5 4.55 29.33 -6.51
C VAL A 5 3.64 29.10 -5.31
N TYR A 6 2.39 29.58 -5.35
CA TYR A 6 1.40 29.34 -4.31
C TYR A 6 1.07 27.84 -4.15
N GLN A 7 0.93 27.10 -5.25
CA GLN A 7 0.65 25.67 -5.21
C GLN A 7 1.82 24.89 -4.60
N ILE A 8 3.05 25.28 -4.92
CA ILE A 8 4.26 24.67 -4.35
C ILE A 8 4.32 24.91 -2.84
N ILE A 9 4.03 26.14 -2.37
CA ILE A 9 4.04 26.46 -0.93
C ILE A 9 3.00 25.63 -0.18
N ILE A 10 1.79 25.50 -0.72
CA ILE A 10 0.74 24.67 -0.11
C ILE A 10 1.19 23.21 -0.05
N LEU A 11 1.69 22.66 -1.16
CA LEU A 11 2.16 21.28 -1.23
C LEU A 11 3.27 21.01 -0.21
N ALA A 12 4.28 21.89 -0.16
CA ALA A 12 5.37 21.80 0.80
C ALA A 12 4.85 21.83 2.25
N THR A 13 3.88 22.70 2.55
CA THR A 13 3.26 22.77 3.87
C THR A 13 2.53 21.47 4.23
N LEU A 14 1.82 20.86 3.28
CA LEU A 14 1.14 19.57 3.50
C LEU A 14 2.15 18.43 3.75
N PHE A 15 3.28 18.42 3.04
CA PHE A 15 4.37 17.46 3.30
C PHE A 15 5.04 17.69 4.66
N ILE A 16 5.18 18.94 5.11
CA ILE A 16 5.68 19.25 6.45
C ILE A 16 4.72 18.73 7.51
N ILE A 17 3.40 18.92 7.33
CA ILE A 17 2.39 18.36 8.23
C ILE A 17 2.52 16.85 8.30
N TYR A 18 2.60 16.17 7.16
CA TYR A 18 2.87 14.72 7.12
C TYR A 18 4.16 14.36 7.87
N GLY A 19 5.25 15.09 7.65
CA GLY A 19 6.52 14.87 8.34
C GLY A 19 6.40 14.98 9.86
N ILE A 20 5.60 15.92 10.37
CA ILE A 20 5.32 16.03 11.80
C ILE A 20 4.63 14.76 12.32
N PHE A 21 3.63 14.23 11.60
CA PHE A 21 2.97 12.98 11.96
C PHE A 21 3.88 11.76 11.88
N LEU A 22 4.77 11.72 10.88
CA LEU A 22 5.78 10.68 10.77
C LEU A 22 6.74 10.68 11.96
N MET A 23 7.12 11.87 12.43
CA MET A 23 8.08 12.06 13.53
C MET A 23 7.46 11.97 14.93
N PHE A 24 6.13 12.04 15.10
CA PHE A 24 5.50 11.97 16.43
C PHE A 24 5.94 10.74 17.24
N ASP A 25 6.08 9.59 16.57
CA ASP A 25 6.60 8.36 17.19
C ASP A 25 8.09 8.41 17.55
N LEU A 26 8.88 9.16 16.79
CA LEU A 26 10.33 9.27 16.99
C LEU A 26 10.66 10.09 18.24
N PHE A 27 9.75 10.97 18.67
CA PHE A 27 9.91 11.80 19.87
C PHE A 27 9.44 11.14 21.17
N GLY A 28 9.07 9.84 21.15
CA GLY A 28 8.78 9.08 22.36
C GLY A 28 7.55 9.54 23.13
N ARG A 29 6.63 10.26 22.46
CA ARG A 29 5.28 10.46 22.99
C ARG A 29 4.50 9.18 22.73
N ASN A 30 4.13 8.47 23.79
CA ASN A 30 3.35 7.22 23.79
C ASN A 30 1.88 7.43 23.32
N GLU A 31 1.65 8.27 22.31
CA GLU A 31 0.33 8.54 21.78
C GLU A 31 0.17 7.85 20.43
N ASN A 32 -0.97 7.19 20.21
CA ASN A 32 -1.28 6.44 18.98
C ASN A 32 -1.42 7.33 17.72
N TYR A 33 -1.11 8.63 17.81
CA TYR A 33 -1.12 9.56 16.69
C TYR A 33 -0.04 9.27 15.64
N GLY A 34 0.99 8.50 16.00
CA GLY A 34 1.99 8.03 15.05
C GLY A 34 1.43 7.25 13.87
N TYR A 35 0.35 6.50 14.09
CA TYR A 35 -0.34 5.74 13.05
C TYR A 35 -1.21 6.62 12.13
N LEU A 36 -1.54 7.85 12.54
CA LEU A 36 -2.26 8.78 11.66
C LEU A 36 -1.44 9.19 10.43
N ALA A 37 -0.12 8.99 10.45
CA ALA A 37 0.74 9.24 9.29
C ALA A 37 0.22 8.55 8.01
N TYR A 38 -0.35 7.34 8.12
CA TYR A 38 -0.96 6.62 6.99
C TYR A 38 -2.09 7.40 6.32
N VAL A 39 -2.97 8.00 7.14
CA VAL A 39 -4.11 8.79 6.68
C VAL A 39 -3.66 10.17 6.22
N VAL A 40 -2.73 10.80 6.95
CA VAL A 40 -2.23 12.15 6.61
C VAL A 40 -1.46 12.13 5.29
N ALA A 41 -0.78 11.03 4.93
CA ALA A 41 -0.10 10.87 3.64
C ALA A 41 -1.04 11.09 2.44
N VAL A 42 -2.33 10.77 2.59
CA VAL A 42 -3.34 10.90 1.55
C VAL A 42 -3.58 12.37 1.18
N ILE A 43 -3.39 13.30 2.12
CA ILE A 43 -3.70 14.74 1.93
C ILE A 43 -2.78 15.41 0.89
N PRO A 44 -1.43 15.46 1.07
CA PRO A 44 -0.54 16.09 0.09
C PRO A 44 -0.62 15.43 -1.28
N ILE A 45 -0.91 14.13 -1.33
CA ILE A 45 -0.97 13.36 -2.56
C ILE A 45 -2.20 13.71 -3.39
N ASN A 46 -3.38 13.79 -2.78
CA ASN A 46 -4.58 14.16 -3.53
C ASN A 46 -4.55 15.64 -3.93
N TYR A 47 -3.87 16.48 -3.15
CA TYR A 47 -3.56 17.84 -3.60
C TYR A 47 -2.65 17.82 -4.85
N LEU A 48 -1.59 17.01 -4.86
CA LEU A 48 -0.72 16.84 -6.02
C LEU A 48 -1.48 16.32 -7.25
N TRP A 49 -2.37 15.33 -7.09
CA TRP A 49 -3.22 14.85 -8.18
C TRP A 49 -4.14 15.97 -8.70
N SER A 50 -4.74 16.77 -7.81
CA SER A 50 -5.60 17.89 -8.21
C SER A 50 -4.89 18.99 -9.01
N MET A 51 -3.54 19.02 -9.02
CA MET A 51 -2.78 19.97 -9.83
C MET A 51 -2.83 19.67 -11.33
N GLY A 52 -3.21 18.45 -11.73
CA GLY A 52 -3.41 18.09 -13.13
C GLY A 52 -3.20 16.60 -13.45
N PRO A 53 -3.60 16.16 -14.65
CA PRO A 53 -3.58 14.76 -15.06
C PRO A 53 -2.17 14.18 -15.28
N ASP A 54 -1.17 15.02 -15.49
CA ASP A 54 0.21 14.55 -15.65
C ASP A 54 0.80 14.05 -14.31
N TYR A 55 0.21 14.48 -13.19
CA TYR A 55 0.70 14.16 -11.85
C TYR A 55 0.09 12.89 -11.26
N VAL A 56 -0.86 12.20 -11.92
CA VAL A 56 -1.55 11.06 -11.31
C VAL A 56 -0.58 9.96 -10.90
N ILE A 57 0.24 9.47 -11.83
CA ILE A 57 1.17 8.37 -11.54
C ILE A 57 2.23 8.84 -10.52
N ALA A 58 2.70 10.09 -10.61
CA ALA A 58 3.63 10.66 -9.65
C ALA A 58 3.03 10.75 -8.24
N ALA A 59 1.75 11.14 -8.13
CA ALA A 59 1.02 11.22 -6.87
C ALA A 59 0.91 9.83 -6.22
N TYR A 60 0.47 8.81 -6.97
CA TYR A 60 0.43 7.44 -6.46
C TYR A 60 1.83 6.90 -6.12
N PHE A 61 2.84 7.16 -6.94
CA PHE A 61 4.21 6.75 -6.65
C PHE A 61 4.73 7.35 -5.33
N ILE A 62 4.53 8.65 -5.12
CA ILE A 62 4.94 9.30 -3.87
C ILE A 62 4.11 8.76 -2.70
N LEU A 63 2.80 8.53 -2.86
CA LEU A 63 1.95 7.94 -1.81
C LEU A 63 2.49 6.61 -1.31
N PHE A 64 2.85 5.72 -2.24
CA PHE A 64 3.43 4.43 -1.92
C PHE A 64 4.78 4.58 -1.20
N ILE A 65 5.64 5.50 -1.64
CA ILE A 65 6.88 5.80 -0.92
C ILE A 65 6.61 6.29 0.51
N LEU A 66 5.62 7.18 0.71
CA LEU A 66 5.27 7.66 2.04
C LEU A 66 4.79 6.51 2.92
N TRP A 67 3.89 5.66 2.41
CA TRP A 67 3.41 4.48 3.12
C TRP A 67 4.53 3.47 3.40
N ASP A 68 5.45 3.24 2.48
CA ASP A 68 6.63 2.38 2.68
C ASP A 68 7.52 2.91 3.81
N ILE A 69 7.80 4.21 3.84
CA ILE A 69 8.55 4.84 4.93
C ILE A 69 7.82 4.66 6.26
N THR A 70 6.49 4.82 6.27
CA THR A 70 5.66 4.64 7.47
C THR A 70 5.67 3.19 7.95
N LEU A 71 5.52 2.24 7.03
CA LEU A 71 5.59 0.79 7.29
C LEU A 71 6.96 0.35 7.78
N LEU A 72 8.05 0.85 7.18
CA LEU A 72 9.41 0.55 7.63
C LEU A 72 9.63 1.05 9.06
N ARG A 73 9.24 2.31 9.35
CA ARG A 73 9.30 2.89 10.70
C ARG A 73 8.53 2.03 11.71
N ASP A 74 7.33 1.60 11.35
CA ASP A 74 6.43 0.92 12.28
C ASP A 74 6.81 -0.55 12.47
N THR A 75 7.21 -1.23 11.39
CA THR A 75 7.83 -2.56 11.44
C THR A 75 9.05 -2.54 12.35
N PHE A 76 9.92 -1.53 12.24
CA PHE A 76 11.04 -1.37 13.16
C PHE A 76 10.58 -1.18 14.62
N GLY A 77 9.53 -0.39 14.85
CA GLY A 77 8.92 -0.20 16.17
C GLY A 77 8.40 -1.51 16.79
N VAL A 78 7.74 -2.35 16.00
CA VAL A 78 7.25 -3.68 16.43
C VAL A 78 8.41 -4.58 16.82
N TYR A 79 9.38 -4.78 15.93
CA TYR A 79 10.41 -5.81 16.12
C TYR A 79 11.52 -5.41 17.09
N PHE A 80 11.98 -4.16 17.03
CA PHE A 80 13.14 -3.73 17.82
C PHE A 80 12.76 -3.07 19.14
N LYS A 81 11.69 -2.27 19.14
CA LYS A 81 11.26 -1.53 20.34
C LYS A 81 10.11 -2.18 21.09
N LYS A 82 9.37 -3.10 20.45
CA LYS A 82 8.19 -3.79 20.99
C LYS A 82 7.16 -2.83 21.60
N ASN A 83 7.03 -1.64 21.01
CA ASN A 83 6.15 -0.58 21.50
C ASN A 83 4.98 -0.30 20.55
N LYS A 84 4.78 -1.17 19.55
CA LYS A 84 3.76 -1.05 18.51
C LYS A 84 3.11 -2.39 18.26
N GLU A 85 1.83 -2.35 17.91
CA GLU A 85 1.04 -3.52 17.57
C GLU A 85 0.81 -3.60 16.05
N ILE A 86 0.97 -4.81 15.47
CA ILE A 86 0.75 -5.05 14.04
C ILE A 86 -0.70 -4.77 13.64
N ASN A 87 -1.66 -5.08 14.52
CA ASN A 87 -3.07 -4.83 14.30
C ASN A 87 -3.39 -3.34 14.11
N GLU A 88 -2.78 -2.46 14.89
CA GLU A 88 -2.96 -1.01 14.74
C GLU A 88 -2.33 -0.51 13.43
N ILE A 89 -1.12 -0.98 13.09
CA ILE A 89 -0.47 -0.64 11.81
C ILE A 89 -1.39 -0.99 10.64
N PHE A 90 -1.91 -2.22 10.63
CA PHE A 90 -2.77 -2.70 9.56
C PHE A 90 -4.09 -1.92 9.50
N LEU A 91 -4.70 -1.63 10.65
CA LEU A 91 -5.93 -0.84 10.74
C LEU A 91 -5.77 0.54 10.09
N TYR A 92 -4.72 1.28 10.45
CA TYR A 92 -4.50 2.63 9.92
C TYR A 92 -4.04 2.63 8.45
N LEU A 93 -3.29 1.62 8.02
CA LEU A 93 -2.96 1.45 6.61
C LEU A 93 -4.22 1.17 5.77
N VAL A 94 -5.06 0.22 6.19
CA VAL A 94 -6.32 -0.10 5.51
C VAL A 94 -7.24 1.12 5.47
N LEU A 95 -7.30 1.89 6.55
CA LEU A 95 -8.04 3.15 6.58
C LEU A 95 -7.49 4.16 5.57
N GLY A 96 -6.17 4.33 5.48
CA GLY A 96 -5.53 5.18 4.48
C GLY A 96 -5.84 4.75 3.04
N ILE A 97 -5.75 3.45 2.75
CA ILE A 97 -6.12 2.86 1.45
C ILE A 97 -7.60 3.12 1.13
N LEU A 98 -8.49 2.88 2.10
CA LEU A 98 -9.92 3.08 1.93
C LEU A 98 -10.26 4.55 1.62
N ILE A 99 -9.65 5.49 2.34
CA ILE A 99 -9.81 6.93 2.06
C ILE A 99 -9.29 7.26 0.66
N GLN A 100 -8.12 6.74 0.26
CA GLN A 100 -7.58 6.97 -1.08
C GLN A 100 -8.51 6.43 -2.18
N ILE A 101 -9.08 5.24 -1.99
CA ILE A 101 -10.05 4.64 -2.94
C ILE A 101 -11.32 5.48 -3.04
N ILE A 102 -11.83 6.02 -1.92
CA ILE A 102 -12.99 6.92 -1.94
C ILE A 102 -12.64 8.20 -2.71
N ILE A 103 -11.48 8.80 -2.45
CA ILE A 103 -11.05 10.01 -3.16
C ILE A 103 -10.83 9.73 -4.65
N SER A 104 -10.33 8.56 -5.01
CA SER A 104 -10.12 8.18 -6.41
C SER A 104 -11.43 8.00 -7.18
N ALA A 105 -12.55 7.73 -6.50
CA ALA A 105 -13.88 7.80 -7.11
C ALA A 105 -14.41 9.24 -7.22
N ILE A 106 -14.18 10.09 -6.21
CA ILE A 106 -14.83 11.41 -6.13
C ILE A 106 -14.06 12.48 -6.92
N LEU A 107 -12.73 12.54 -6.78
CA LEU A 107 -11.91 13.62 -7.29
C LEU A 107 -12.00 13.75 -8.83
N PRO A 108 -11.88 12.65 -9.62
CA PRO A 108 -11.94 12.75 -11.07
C PRO A 108 -13.36 12.89 -11.63
N GLU A 109 -14.39 12.59 -10.83
CA GLU A 109 -15.78 12.91 -11.17
C GLU A 109 -16.08 14.39 -10.99
N GLY A 110 -15.39 15.05 -10.05
CA GLY A 110 -15.47 16.50 -9.87
C GLY A 110 -14.76 17.31 -10.97
N ASP A 111 -13.73 16.74 -11.60
CA ASP A 111 -13.01 17.33 -12.72
C ASP A 111 -12.58 16.26 -13.73
N SER A 112 -13.28 16.22 -14.87
CA SER A 112 -13.01 15.25 -15.95
C SER A 112 -11.60 15.35 -16.52
N ALA A 113 -10.90 16.48 -16.36
CA ALA A 113 -9.52 16.59 -16.79
C ALA A 113 -8.60 15.62 -16.04
N LEU A 114 -8.95 15.27 -14.79
CA LEU A 114 -8.18 14.35 -13.95
C LEU A 114 -8.38 12.87 -14.28
N GLN A 115 -9.33 12.56 -15.18
CA GLN A 115 -9.53 11.20 -15.70
C GLN A 115 -8.48 10.83 -16.76
N VAL A 116 -7.82 11.84 -17.34
CA VAL A 116 -6.70 11.61 -18.27
C VAL A 116 -5.57 10.90 -17.53
N ASN A 117 -4.95 9.91 -18.17
CA ASN A 117 -3.90 9.04 -17.59
C ASN A 117 -4.37 8.11 -16.46
N THR A 118 -5.68 7.93 -16.32
CA THR A 118 -6.25 6.95 -15.40
C THR A 118 -6.95 5.82 -16.16
N GLU A 119 -7.10 4.68 -15.49
CA GLU A 119 -7.89 3.55 -15.94
C GLU A 119 -9.10 3.43 -14.99
N GLN A 120 -10.29 3.30 -15.58
CA GLN A 120 -11.51 3.11 -14.81
C GLN A 120 -11.68 1.64 -14.45
N LEU A 121 -11.59 1.34 -13.15
CA LEU A 121 -11.93 0.04 -12.59
C LEU A 121 -13.24 0.17 -11.81
N TRP A 122 -14.33 -0.27 -12.45
CA TRP A 122 -15.71 -0.09 -11.98
C TRP A 122 -16.07 1.38 -11.77
N PHE A 123 -16.00 1.89 -10.54
CA PHE A 123 -16.32 3.27 -10.16
C PHE A 123 -15.08 4.06 -9.73
N PHE A 124 -13.89 3.43 -9.74
CA PHE A 124 -12.65 4.01 -9.24
C PHE A 124 -11.73 4.34 -10.40
N TRP A 125 -11.14 5.54 -10.34
CA TRP A 125 -10.14 5.98 -11.30
C TRP A 125 -8.75 5.73 -10.72
N LEU A 126 -8.02 4.77 -11.29
CA LEU A 126 -6.70 4.34 -10.82
C LEU A 126 -5.62 4.74 -11.83
N PRO A 127 -4.36 4.93 -11.41
CA PRO A 127 -3.29 5.30 -12.34
C PRO A 127 -3.15 4.24 -13.44
N ASN A 128 -3.09 4.69 -14.70
CA ASN A 128 -2.89 3.76 -15.82
C ASN A 128 -1.42 3.33 -15.90
N ILE A 129 -1.14 2.13 -15.39
CA ILE A 129 0.22 1.56 -15.28
C ILE A 129 0.57 0.55 -16.39
N HIS A 130 -0.35 0.37 -17.34
CA HIS A 130 -0.25 -0.63 -18.41
C HIS A 130 -0.25 -0.02 -19.81
N SER A 131 -0.59 1.27 -19.95
CA SER A 131 -0.57 1.95 -21.23
C SER A 131 0.85 2.12 -21.76
N ALA A 132 1.07 1.70 -23.01
CA ALA A 132 2.30 1.89 -23.77
C ALA A 132 2.49 3.35 -24.25
N VAL A 133 1.56 4.25 -23.94
CA VAL A 133 1.53 5.65 -24.42
C VAL A 133 2.31 6.60 -23.48
N PHE A 134 2.80 6.12 -22.34
CA PHE A 134 3.52 6.95 -21.39
C PHE A 134 5.00 7.18 -21.78
N GLU A 135 5.41 8.43 -21.93
CA GLU A 135 6.83 8.84 -22.06
C GLU A 135 7.61 8.74 -20.73
N GLY A 136 7.05 8.06 -19.72
CA GLY A 136 7.54 7.98 -18.34
C GLY A 136 7.74 6.55 -17.83
N GLU A 137 8.31 5.65 -18.66
CA GLU A 137 8.56 4.25 -18.30
C GLU A 137 9.30 4.09 -16.96
N SER A 138 10.24 4.99 -16.65
CA SER A 138 11.00 5.00 -15.41
C SER A 138 10.13 5.23 -14.18
N LEU A 139 9.13 6.11 -14.28
CA LEU A 139 8.23 6.45 -13.19
C LEU A 139 7.19 5.35 -12.96
N ILE A 140 6.71 4.71 -14.03
CA ILE A 140 5.85 3.51 -13.94
C ILE A 140 6.61 2.35 -13.30
N LEU A 141 7.86 2.10 -13.70
CA LEU A 141 8.69 1.08 -13.08
C LEU A 141 8.95 1.37 -11.60
N GLY A 142 9.25 2.63 -11.27
CA GLY A 142 9.40 3.09 -9.89
C GLY A 142 8.13 2.82 -9.06
N PHE A 143 6.96 3.13 -9.61
CA PHE A 143 5.68 2.80 -8.99
C PHE A 143 5.50 1.29 -8.78
N LYS A 144 5.77 0.46 -9.78
CA LYS A 144 5.64 -1.01 -9.66
C LYS A 144 6.56 -1.58 -8.57
N LEU A 145 7.78 -1.04 -8.47
CA LEU A 145 8.74 -1.44 -7.43
C LEU A 145 8.27 -1.00 -6.04
N ALA A 146 7.82 0.25 -5.87
CA ALA A 146 7.29 0.74 -4.61
C ALA A 146 6.04 -0.04 -4.17
N ALA A 147 5.10 -0.28 -5.09
CA ALA A 147 3.93 -1.11 -4.84
C ALA A 147 4.27 -2.54 -4.40
N SER A 148 5.27 -3.15 -5.04
CA SER A 148 5.76 -4.48 -4.66
C SER A 148 6.42 -4.48 -3.28
N LEU A 149 7.20 -3.44 -2.97
CA LEU A 149 7.83 -3.26 -1.66
C LEU A 149 6.77 -3.12 -0.56
N MET A 150 5.75 -2.29 -0.78
CA MET A 150 4.65 -2.10 0.16
C MET A 150 3.96 -3.43 0.49
N VAL A 151 3.62 -4.23 -0.54
CA VAL A 151 3.02 -5.55 -0.32
C VAL A 151 3.93 -6.44 0.52
N LEU A 152 5.23 -6.46 0.24
CA LEU A 152 6.20 -7.23 1.04
C LEU A 152 6.23 -6.75 2.49
N LEU A 153 6.23 -5.44 2.72
CA LEU A 153 6.23 -4.82 4.05
C LEU A 153 4.94 -5.07 4.84
N ILE A 154 3.82 -5.34 4.17
CA ILE A 154 2.56 -5.76 4.81
C ILE A 154 2.59 -7.26 5.12
N VAL A 155 3.01 -8.07 4.16
CA VAL A 155 2.97 -9.53 4.25
C VAL A 155 3.98 -10.06 5.26
N LEU A 156 5.20 -9.50 5.30
CA LEU A 156 6.29 -10.03 6.13
C LEU A 156 5.97 -9.96 7.63
N PRO A 157 5.48 -8.83 8.19
CA PRO A 157 5.07 -8.79 9.59
C PRO A 157 3.94 -9.75 9.93
N LEU A 158 2.96 -9.91 9.04
CA LEU A 158 1.82 -10.80 9.26
C LEU A 158 2.26 -12.29 9.28
N ILE A 159 3.17 -12.70 8.39
CA ILE A 159 3.71 -14.08 8.39
C ILE A 159 4.50 -14.35 9.68
N LEU A 160 5.26 -13.37 10.16
CA LEU A 160 6.04 -13.50 11.39
C LEU A 160 5.17 -13.51 12.65
N ASP A 161 4.00 -12.87 12.63
CA ASP A 161 3.03 -12.90 13.73
C ASP A 161 2.38 -14.29 13.87
N ILE A 162 2.06 -14.91 12.73
CA ILE A 162 1.50 -16.27 12.64
C ILE A 162 2.53 -17.38 12.94
N LYS A 163 3.81 -17.02 13.00
CA LYS A 163 4.89 -18.01 13.17
C LYS A 163 4.78 -18.73 14.50
N ASP A 164 4.94 -20.06 14.45
CA ASP A 164 4.86 -20.95 15.60
C ASP A 164 3.46 -21.02 16.28
N GLU A 165 2.43 -20.41 15.71
CA GLU A 165 1.05 -20.53 16.20
C GLU A 165 0.39 -21.86 15.81
N GLU A 166 -0.43 -22.41 16.72
CA GLU A 166 -1.25 -23.58 16.47
C GLU A 166 -2.55 -23.19 15.76
N ILE A 167 -2.54 -23.23 14.44
CA ILE A 167 -3.69 -22.83 13.63
C ILE A 167 -4.48 -24.06 13.17
N PRO A 168 -5.79 -24.15 13.47
CA PRO A 168 -6.63 -25.21 12.92
C PRO A 168 -6.77 -25.05 11.40
N LEU A 169 -6.80 -26.17 10.67
CA LEU A 169 -6.81 -26.20 9.20
C LEU A 169 -7.87 -25.28 8.53
N PRO A 170 -9.10 -25.13 9.06
CA PRO A 170 -10.05 -24.16 8.50
C PRO A 170 -9.58 -22.70 8.58
N MET A 171 -8.92 -22.30 9.68
CA MET A 171 -8.36 -20.95 9.83
C MET A 171 -7.19 -20.74 8.87
N PHE A 172 -6.41 -21.79 8.61
CA PHE A 172 -5.31 -21.74 7.64
C PHE A 172 -5.80 -21.36 6.24
N ILE A 173 -6.94 -21.91 5.80
CA ILE A 173 -7.58 -21.57 4.51
C ILE A 173 -8.01 -20.10 4.48
N ILE A 174 -8.59 -19.60 5.57
CA ILE A 174 -9.02 -18.19 5.68
C ILE A 174 -7.82 -17.25 5.59
N ILE A 175 -6.75 -17.57 6.31
CA ILE A 175 -5.50 -16.80 6.27
C ILE A 175 -4.97 -16.74 4.83
N ILE A 176 -4.86 -17.88 4.15
CA ILE A 176 -4.42 -17.91 2.75
C ILE A 176 -5.31 -17.04 1.87
N ALA A 177 -6.63 -17.10 2.03
CA ALA A 177 -7.56 -16.27 1.26
C ALA A 177 -7.32 -14.77 1.47
N ILE A 178 -6.98 -14.34 2.68
CA ILE A 178 -6.62 -12.95 2.98
C ILE A 178 -5.31 -12.56 2.27
N PHE A 179 -4.29 -13.41 2.35
CA PHE A 179 -2.99 -13.14 1.73
C PHE A 179 -3.02 -13.20 0.20
N ILE A 180 -4.01 -13.86 -0.42
CA ILE A 180 -4.17 -13.87 -1.89
C ILE A 180 -4.35 -12.46 -2.45
N LEU A 181 -5.05 -11.57 -1.73
CA LEU A 181 -5.35 -10.21 -2.19
C LEU A 181 -4.07 -9.39 -2.51
N PRO A 182 -3.07 -9.28 -1.62
CA PRO A 182 -1.82 -8.60 -1.93
C PRO A 182 -1.07 -9.22 -3.12
N PHE A 183 -1.09 -10.54 -3.29
CA PHE A 183 -0.43 -11.20 -4.42
C PHE A 183 -1.17 -11.01 -5.75
N LEU A 184 -2.51 -10.96 -5.72
CA LEU A 184 -3.32 -10.57 -6.88
C LEU A 184 -2.94 -9.17 -7.35
N TYR A 185 -2.75 -8.25 -6.41
CA TYR A 185 -2.30 -6.90 -6.71
C TYR A 185 -0.90 -6.88 -7.35
N ILE A 186 0.09 -7.60 -6.78
CA ILE A 186 1.42 -7.75 -7.41
C ILE A 186 1.30 -8.33 -8.82
N SER A 187 0.50 -9.38 -8.99
CA SER A 187 0.34 -10.00 -10.30
C SER A 187 -0.22 -9.03 -11.32
N TYR A 188 -1.21 -8.22 -10.91
CA TYR A 188 -1.85 -7.22 -11.76
C TYR A 188 -0.87 -6.15 -12.21
N ILE A 189 -0.11 -5.54 -11.28
CA ILE A 189 0.81 -4.44 -11.62
C ILE A 189 1.91 -4.86 -12.59
N TRP A 190 2.38 -6.11 -12.51
CA TRP A 190 3.49 -6.59 -13.34
C TRP A 190 3.04 -7.13 -14.69
N LEU A 191 1.97 -7.93 -14.72
CA LEU A 191 1.52 -8.64 -15.92
C LEU A 191 0.00 -8.49 -16.10
N PRO A 192 -0.46 -7.46 -16.84
CA PRO A 192 -1.86 -7.28 -17.13
C PRO A 192 -2.34 -8.37 -18.08
N GLY A 193 -3.16 -9.29 -17.57
CA GLY A 193 -3.77 -10.34 -18.38
C GLY A 193 -4.63 -11.26 -17.51
N PRO A 194 -5.92 -11.46 -17.84
CA PRO A 194 -6.79 -12.32 -17.03
C PRO A 194 -6.24 -13.76 -16.91
N GLU A 195 -5.57 -14.25 -17.95
CA GLU A 195 -4.94 -15.57 -17.96
C GLU A 195 -3.66 -15.62 -17.11
N THR A 196 -2.84 -14.57 -17.12
CA THR A 196 -1.59 -14.49 -16.35
C THR A 196 -1.84 -14.22 -14.86
N LEU A 197 -2.89 -13.44 -14.55
CA LEU A 197 -3.34 -13.16 -13.19
C LEU A 197 -3.67 -14.44 -12.42
N GLY A 198 -4.42 -15.36 -13.04
CA GLY A 198 -4.78 -16.63 -12.42
C GLY A 198 -3.57 -17.51 -12.12
N VAL A 199 -2.65 -17.62 -13.08
CA VAL A 199 -1.45 -18.47 -12.96
C VAL A 199 -0.48 -17.96 -11.89
N LEU A 200 -0.18 -16.65 -11.89
CA LEU A 200 0.74 -16.06 -10.91
C LEU A 200 0.13 -16.04 -9.51
N THR A 201 -1.15 -15.72 -9.40
CA THR A 201 -1.85 -15.78 -8.11
C THR A 201 -1.84 -17.20 -7.55
N PHE A 202 -2.11 -18.21 -8.38
CA PHE A 202 -2.01 -19.60 -7.98
C PHE A 202 -0.59 -19.95 -7.52
N LEU A 203 0.43 -19.57 -8.29
CA LEU A 203 1.84 -19.78 -7.93
C LEU A 203 2.19 -19.15 -6.58
N PHE A 204 1.86 -17.88 -6.36
CA PHE A 204 2.10 -17.19 -5.09
C PHE A 204 1.30 -17.80 -3.94
N SER A 205 0.06 -18.24 -4.19
CA SER A 205 -0.77 -18.94 -3.20
C SER A 205 -0.14 -20.25 -2.77
N VAL A 206 0.39 -21.03 -3.71
CA VAL A 206 1.09 -22.29 -3.44
C VAL A 206 2.39 -22.04 -2.67
N ILE A 207 3.17 -21.04 -3.07
CA ILE A 207 4.40 -20.66 -2.35
C ILE A 207 4.07 -20.25 -0.92
N LEU A 208 3.07 -19.40 -0.74
CA LEU A 208 2.61 -18.97 0.59
C LEU A 208 2.11 -20.16 1.41
N PHE A 209 1.31 -21.05 0.83
CA PHE A 209 0.84 -22.26 1.48
C PHE A 209 2.01 -23.12 2.00
N VAL A 210 3.03 -23.33 1.17
CA VAL A 210 4.24 -24.06 1.55
C VAL A 210 4.99 -23.34 2.66
N ILE A 211 5.19 -22.02 2.55
CA ILE A 211 5.84 -21.20 3.58
C ILE A 211 5.09 -21.30 4.91
N LEU A 212 3.78 -21.14 4.89
CA LEU A 212 2.96 -21.23 6.09
C LEU A 212 2.98 -22.64 6.68
N LEU A 213 3.02 -23.70 5.88
CA LEU A 213 3.15 -25.08 6.40
C LEU A 213 4.49 -25.32 7.08
N ILE A 214 5.57 -24.70 6.58
CA ILE A 214 6.91 -24.79 7.20
C ILE A 214 6.96 -23.99 8.50
N ILE A 215 6.29 -22.84 8.55
CA ILE A 215 6.38 -21.86 9.64
C ILE A 215 5.37 -22.12 10.76
N THR A 216 4.21 -22.71 10.45
CA THR A 216 3.20 -23.06 11.46
C THR A 216 3.45 -24.47 11.98
N ARG A 217 3.28 -24.67 13.29
CA ARG A 217 3.27 -26.02 13.85
C ARG A 217 1.95 -26.65 13.46
N SER A 218 1.98 -27.54 12.46
CA SER A 218 0.91 -28.52 12.29
C SER A 218 0.80 -29.34 13.58
N GLY A 219 -0.11 -28.92 14.46
CA GLY A 219 -0.44 -29.62 15.68
C GLY A 219 -1.10 -30.94 15.36
N LYS A 220 -0.29 -31.95 15.00
CA LYS A 220 -0.47 -33.41 15.12
C LYS A 220 0.57 -34.15 14.28
N GLU A 221 1.83 -34.09 14.71
CA GLU A 221 2.78 -35.19 14.48
C GLU A 221 3.38 -35.63 15.82
N THR A 222 2.54 -35.82 16.83
CA THR A 222 2.86 -36.67 17.97
C THR A 222 2.59 -38.12 17.58
N LYS A 223 3.69 -38.85 17.33
CA LYS A 223 3.94 -40.30 17.45
C LYS A 223 2.75 -41.27 17.31
#